data_AF-A0A9D5TRP3-F1
#
_entry.id   AF-A0A9D5TRP3-F1
#
_cell.length_a   1.000
_cell.length_b   1.000
_cell.length_c   1.000
_cell.angle_alpha   90.00
_cell.angle_beta   90.00
_cell.angle_gamma   90.00
#
_symmetry.space_group_name_H-M   'P 1'
#
loop_
_entity.id
_entity.type
_entity.pdbx_description
1 polymer ?
#
loop_
_entity_poly.entity_id
_entity_poly.type
_entity_poly.pdbx_seq_one_letter_code
_entity_poly.pdbx_strand_id
1 'polypeptide(L)'
;MIINAQNYFLFETETGEIITPDKTASCCLDGEQLHAETAERIQLKDDMSYIRFDCTQAYDEEVLSAEKIWVELRGHMMFAIDHIKTKVPVKPISRFAVDNSKADADIRIFHDKRVVVRQNGFGIKILPCEMLQMQAEMEETKNPDGTHFYNFKPAEFATEYIGAFALIQDIEPDIPAWHLYEPDNHIRQINPKDNSGRLGLTFRSDGKLLLEDTKTGETFLL
;
A
#
# COMPACT_ATOMS: atom_id res chain seq x y z
N MET A 1 -8.39 15.15 -6.40
CA MET A 1 -7.67 13.97 -6.91
C MET A 1 -8.16 12.79 -6.10
N ILE A 2 -8.77 11.80 -6.74
CA ILE A 2 -9.19 10.57 -6.05
C ILE A 2 -8.13 9.53 -6.37
N ILE A 3 -7.47 9.02 -5.33
CA ILE A 3 -6.72 7.77 -5.46
C ILE A 3 -7.64 6.69 -4.96
N ASN A 4 -8.06 5.86 -5.91
CA ASN A 4 -8.67 4.59 -5.59
C ASN A 4 -7.53 3.59 -5.53
N ALA A 5 -7.03 3.32 -4.32
CA ALA A 5 -6.21 2.14 -4.14
C ALA A 5 -7.11 0.92 -4.39
N GLN A 6 -6.87 0.23 -5.51
CA GLN A 6 -7.64 -0.96 -5.81
C GLN A 6 -7.14 -2.09 -4.90
N ASN A 7 -8.09 -2.67 -4.19
CA ASN A 7 -7.81 -3.57 -3.06
C ASN A 7 -7.81 -5.05 -3.43
N TYR A 8 -7.69 -5.36 -4.71
CA TYR A 8 -7.50 -6.74 -5.13
C TYR A 8 -6.02 -7.01 -5.39
N PHE A 9 -5.58 -8.18 -4.95
CA PHE A 9 -4.29 -8.74 -5.30
C PHE A 9 -4.42 -9.37 -6.68
N LEU A 10 -3.41 -9.18 -7.51
CA LEU A 10 -3.20 -10.05 -8.66
C LEU A 10 -2.00 -10.93 -8.33
N PHE A 11 -2.04 -12.19 -8.71
CA PHE A 11 -0.91 -13.09 -8.50
C PHE A 11 -0.39 -13.55 -9.86
N GLU A 12 0.84 -13.19 -10.18
CA GLU A 12 1.55 -13.77 -11.32
C GLU A 12 2.18 -15.09 -10.87
N THR A 13 1.87 -16.19 -11.56
CA THR A 13 2.44 -17.52 -11.29
C THR A 13 3.71 -17.74 -12.10
N GLU A 14 4.50 -18.76 -11.75
CA GLU A 14 5.72 -19.11 -12.50
C GLU A 14 5.46 -19.47 -13.97
N THR A 15 4.23 -19.87 -14.32
CA THR A 15 3.81 -20.16 -15.71
C THR A 15 3.38 -18.90 -16.48
N GLY A 16 3.37 -17.73 -15.82
CA GLY A 16 2.91 -16.46 -16.38
C GLY A 16 1.39 -16.28 -16.37
N GLU A 17 0.66 -17.16 -15.67
CA GLU A 17 -0.78 -16.97 -15.45
C GLU A 17 -1.02 -15.89 -14.39
N ILE A 18 -2.07 -15.08 -14.59
CA ILE A 18 -2.49 -14.07 -13.63
C ILE A 18 -3.76 -14.56 -12.92
N ILE A 19 -3.64 -14.90 -11.65
CA ILE A 19 -4.78 -15.19 -10.77
C ILE A 19 -5.39 -13.84 -10.36
N THR A 20 -6.69 -13.70 -10.61
CA THR A 20 -7.49 -12.53 -10.24
C THR A 20 -8.57 -12.96 -9.26
N PRO A 21 -9.02 -12.12 -8.31
CA PRO A 21 -10.12 -12.51 -7.44
C PRO A 21 -11.41 -12.69 -8.24
N ASP A 22 -12.31 -13.50 -7.69
CA ASP A 22 -13.67 -13.57 -8.22
C ASP A 22 -14.32 -12.18 -8.14
N LYS A 23 -15.02 -11.78 -9.22
CA LYS A 23 -15.51 -10.41 -9.45
C LYS A 23 -16.46 -9.92 -8.36
N THR A 24 -17.01 -10.82 -7.55
CA THR A 24 -17.95 -10.53 -6.46
C THR A 24 -17.28 -10.23 -5.12
N ALA A 25 -15.96 -10.37 -5.00
CA ALA A 25 -15.24 -10.29 -3.73
C ALA A 25 -14.23 -9.11 -3.70
N SER A 26 -14.63 -7.95 -4.23
CA SER A 26 -13.75 -6.79 -4.31
C SER A 26 -13.64 -6.09 -2.94
N CYS A 27 -12.49 -6.17 -2.27
CA CYS A 27 -12.26 -5.49 -0.98
C CYS A 27 -12.05 -3.97 -1.12
N CYS A 28 -12.69 -3.28 -2.06
CA CYS A 28 -12.40 -1.89 -2.41
C CYS A 28 -12.75 -0.89 -1.29
N LEU A 29 -11.85 0.07 -1.07
CA LEU A 29 -12.17 1.38 -0.52
C LEU A 29 -12.59 2.25 -1.70
N ASP A 30 -13.67 1.88 -2.37
CA ASP A 30 -14.39 2.82 -3.21
C ASP A 30 -15.49 3.40 -2.33
N GLY A 31 -15.69 4.72 -2.36
CA GLY A 31 -16.46 5.49 -1.37
C GLY A 31 -17.92 5.06 -1.12
N GLU A 32 -18.40 3.99 -1.74
CA GLU A 32 -19.79 3.52 -1.66
C GLU A 32 -19.98 2.05 -1.25
N GLN A 33 -18.98 1.15 -1.33
CA GLN A 33 -19.15 -0.24 -0.87
C GLN A 33 -17.83 -0.85 -0.36
N LEU A 34 -17.56 -0.68 0.96
CA LEU A 34 -16.84 -1.73 1.67
C LEU A 34 -17.75 -2.97 1.64
N HIS A 35 -17.24 -4.16 1.33
CA HIS A 35 -17.82 -5.38 1.88
C HIS A 35 -17.58 -5.34 3.39
N ALA A 36 -18.45 -4.60 4.10
CA ALA A 36 -18.34 -4.27 5.51
C ALA A 36 -18.37 -5.50 6.42
N GLU A 37 -18.70 -6.67 5.87
CA GLU A 37 -18.84 -7.93 6.60
C GLU A 37 -17.51 -8.55 7.01
N THR A 38 -16.40 -8.29 6.29
CA THR A 38 -15.06 -8.83 6.62
C THR A 38 -14.08 -7.77 7.14
N ALA A 39 -14.50 -6.50 7.21
CA ALA A 39 -13.65 -5.41 7.64
C ALA A 39 -13.63 -5.29 9.18
N GLU A 40 -12.47 -5.56 9.78
CA GLU A 40 -12.22 -5.28 11.19
C GLU A 40 -11.66 -3.85 11.32
N ARG A 41 -12.40 -2.96 11.98
CA ARG A 41 -11.93 -1.59 12.27
C ARG A 41 -11.48 -1.51 13.72
N ILE A 42 -10.26 -1.07 13.93
CA ILE A 42 -9.68 -0.90 15.26
C ILE A 42 -9.13 0.52 15.39
N GLN A 43 -9.65 1.25 16.38
CA GLN A 43 -9.06 2.50 16.81
C GLN A 43 -7.88 2.18 17.72
N LEU A 44 -6.69 2.67 17.35
CA LEU A 44 -5.49 2.52 18.18
C LEU A 44 -5.33 3.69 19.14
N LYS A 45 -5.52 4.94 18.64
CA LYS A 45 -5.42 6.21 19.38
C LYS A 45 -6.11 7.33 18.62
N ASP A 46 -6.46 8.44 19.25
CA ASP A 46 -7.24 9.58 18.71
C ASP A 46 -7.09 9.87 17.20
N ASP A 47 -5.87 9.89 16.67
CA ASP A 47 -5.51 10.22 15.28
C ASP A 47 -4.99 9.04 14.44
N MET A 48 -5.14 7.81 14.96
CA MET A 48 -4.69 6.58 14.34
C MET A 48 -5.69 5.45 14.48
N SER A 49 -6.10 4.92 13.33
CA SER A 49 -6.94 3.74 13.23
C SER A 49 -6.40 2.80 12.17
N TYR A 50 -6.82 1.56 12.19
CA TYR A 50 -6.66 0.70 11.04
C TYR A 50 -7.94 -0.05 10.69
N ILE A 51 -8.00 -0.45 9.42
CA ILE A 51 -9.03 -1.28 8.85
C ILE A 51 -8.33 -2.49 8.24
N ARG A 52 -8.60 -3.66 8.78
CA ARG A 52 -8.10 -4.93 8.29
C ARG A 52 -9.17 -5.62 7.48
N PHE A 53 -8.80 -6.11 6.30
CA PHE A 53 -9.65 -6.87 5.40
C PHE A 53 -9.06 -8.24 5.19
N ASP A 54 -9.82 -9.29 5.52
CA ASP A 54 -9.54 -10.64 5.04
C ASP A 54 -10.23 -10.83 3.68
N CYS A 55 -9.42 -10.98 2.64
CA CYS A 55 -9.83 -11.18 1.27
C CYS A 55 -9.55 -12.62 0.79
N THR A 56 -9.21 -13.56 1.69
CA THR A 56 -8.82 -14.93 1.34
C THR A 56 -9.91 -15.64 0.52
N GLN A 57 -11.18 -15.46 0.89
CA GLN A 57 -12.32 -16.09 0.22
C GLN A 57 -12.56 -15.58 -1.22
N ALA A 58 -11.90 -14.49 -1.62
CA ALA A 58 -11.99 -13.95 -2.97
C ALA A 58 -11.18 -14.76 -3.99
N TYR A 59 -10.31 -15.65 -3.53
CA TYR A 59 -9.36 -16.38 -4.36
C TYR A 59 -9.62 -17.89 -4.29
N ASP A 60 -9.00 -18.61 -5.23
CA ASP A 60 -9.08 -20.06 -5.28
C ASP A 60 -8.30 -20.73 -4.15
N GLU A 61 -8.27 -22.06 -4.17
CA GLU A 61 -7.62 -22.86 -3.15
C GLU A 61 -6.10 -22.68 -3.07
N GLU A 62 -5.45 -22.03 -4.04
CA GLU A 62 -4.01 -21.78 -4.01
C GLU A 62 -3.63 -20.64 -3.04
N VAL A 63 -4.58 -19.78 -2.68
CA VAL A 63 -4.39 -18.72 -1.69
C VAL A 63 -4.80 -19.20 -0.30
N LEU A 64 -3.82 -19.29 0.60
CA LEU A 64 -4.03 -19.73 1.99
C LEU A 64 -4.50 -18.59 2.89
N SER A 65 -3.96 -17.39 2.68
CA SER A 65 -4.42 -16.16 3.33
C SER A 65 -4.10 -14.96 2.46
N ALA A 66 -5.04 -14.03 2.33
CA ALA A 66 -4.82 -12.75 1.65
C ALA A 66 -5.47 -11.63 2.46
N GLU A 67 -4.65 -10.81 3.09
CA GLU A 67 -5.08 -9.76 3.99
C GLU A 67 -4.52 -8.41 3.55
N LYS A 68 -5.36 -7.38 3.70
CA LYS A 68 -4.95 -5.99 3.50
C LYS A 68 -5.29 -5.18 4.74
N ILE A 69 -4.29 -4.48 5.28
CA ILE A 69 -4.45 -3.56 6.40
C ILE A 69 -4.25 -2.14 5.90
N TRP A 70 -5.24 -1.31 6.11
CA TRP A 70 -5.20 0.14 5.90
C TRP A 70 -5.00 0.82 7.24
N VAL A 71 -3.88 1.50 7.45
CA VAL A 71 -3.64 2.28 8.66
C VAL A 71 -3.80 3.75 8.31
N GLU A 72 -4.81 4.41 8.85
CA GLU A 72 -4.99 5.85 8.69
C GLU A 72 -4.24 6.59 9.79
N LEU A 73 -3.41 7.56 9.41
CA LEU A 73 -2.53 8.29 10.29
C LEU A 73 -2.64 9.78 10.04
N ARG A 74 -3.12 10.51 11.06
CA ARG A 74 -3.05 11.97 11.14
C ARG A 74 -3.65 12.71 9.92
N GLY A 75 -4.58 12.10 9.20
CA GLY A 75 -5.30 12.69 8.05
C GLY A 75 -4.47 12.98 6.79
N HIS A 76 -3.15 12.81 6.83
CA HIS A 76 -2.24 13.12 5.72
C HIS A 76 -1.51 11.88 5.18
N MET A 77 -1.57 10.77 5.90
CA MET A 77 -0.86 9.56 5.52
C MET A 77 -1.70 8.32 5.80
N MET A 78 -1.59 7.35 4.92
CA MET A 78 -2.08 6.01 5.12
C MET A 78 -0.99 5.00 4.83
N PHE A 79 -0.97 3.89 5.57
CA PHE A 79 -0.25 2.71 5.13
C PHE A 79 -1.23 1.71 4.51
N ALA A 80 -0.82 1.12 3.39
CA ALA A 80 -1.40 -0.10 2.87
C ALA A 80 -0.40 -1.22 3.13
N ILE A 81 -0.83 -2.24 3.87
CA ILE A 81 -0.02 -3.42 4.20
C ILE A 81 -0.73 -4.64 3.65
N ASP A 82 0.02 -5.47 2.94
CA ASP A 82 -0.45 -6.65 2.25
C ASP A 82 0.22 -7.87 2.88
N HIS A 83 -0.58 -8.79 3.43
CA HIS A 83 -0.13 -10.05 4.01
C HIS A 83 -0.70 -11.21 3.21
N ILE A 84 0.17 -11.92 2.49
CA ILE A 84 -0.25 -12.95 1.54
C ILE A 84 0.52 -14.23 1.79
N LYS A 85 -0.21 -15.35 1.82
CA LYS A 85 0.34 -16.70 1.86
C LYS A 85 -0.35 -17.56 0.83
N THR A 86 0.43 -18.33 0.08
CA THR A 86 -0.06 -19.20 -1.00
C THR A 86 0.55 -20.59 -0.88
N LYS A 87 -0.10 -21.59 -1.50
CA LYS A 87 0.40 -22.97 -1.59
C LYS A 87 1.57 -23.09 -2.57
N VAL A 88 1.50 -22.31 -3.66
CA VAL A 88 2.53 -22.25 -4.72
C VAL A 88 3.23 -20.89 -4.74
N PRO A 89 4.50 -20.83 -5.18
CA PRO A 89 5.18 -19.55 -5.36
C PRO A 89 4.46 -18.65 -6.38
N VAL A 90 4.20 -17.41 -5.97
CA VAL A 90 3.57 -16.37 -6.81
C VAL A 90 4.31 -15.05 -6.67
N LYS A 91 4.05 -14.10 -7.57
CA LYS A 91 4.37 -12.68 -7.44
C LYS A 91 3.08 -11.89 -7.18
N PRO A 92 2.80 -11.52 -5.93
CA PRO A 92 1.67 -10.65 -5.64
C PRO A 92 1.89 -9.25 -6.22
N ILE A 93 0.84 -8.67 -6.77
CA ILE A 93 0.85 -7.35 -7.37
C ILE A 93 -0.05 -6.44 -6.53
N SER A 94 0.58 -5.46 -5.88
CA SER A 94 -0.10 -4.37 -5.17
C SER A 94 -0.38 -3.25 -6.16
N ARG A 95 -1.66 -2.99 -6.47
CA ARG A 95 -2.09 -2.03 -7.51
C ARG A 95 -2.69 -0.76 -6.90
N PHE A 96 -2.20 0.39 -7.32
CA PHE A 96 -2.76 1.69 -6.96
C PHE A 96 -3.31 2.38 -8.20
N ALA A 97 -4.60 2.75 -8.18
CA ALA A 97 -5.22 3.48 -9.28
C ALA A 97 -5.29 4.97 -8.96
N VAL A 98 -4.89 5.78 -9.93
CA VAL A 98 -5.03 7.23 -9.88
C VAL A 98 -5.88 7.67 -11.05
N ASP A 99 -7.04 8.24 -10.74
CA ASP A 99 -7.89 8.86 -11.75
C ASP A 99 -7.25 10.18 -12.21
N ASN A 100 -6.77 10.18 -13.45
CA ASN A 100 -6.27 11.36 -14.15
C ASN A 100 -7.08 11.63 -15.44
N SER A 101 -8.36 11.25 -15.46
CA SER A 101 -9.28 11.45 -16.61
C SER A 101 -9.38 12.90 -17.09
N LYS A 102 -9.14 13.87 -16.19
CA LYS A 102 -9.13 15.31 -16.50
C LYS A 102 -7.79 15.81 -17.08
N ALA A 103 -6.78 14.96 -17.18
CA ALA A 103 -5.45 15.23 -17.76
C ALA A 103 -4.66 16.41 -17.18
N ASP A 104 -5.02 16.89 -15.98
CA ASP A 104 -4.39 18.06 -15.35
C ASP A 104 -3.29 17.71 -14.33
N ALA A 105 -2.99 16.42 -14.11
CA ALA A 105 -1.99 16.02 -13.12
C ALA A 105 -0.55 15.98 -13.70
N ASP A 106 0.41 16.61 -13.00
CA ASP A 106 1.85 16.36 -13.17
C ASP A 106 2.20 15.04 -12.47
N ILE A 107 2.36 13.99 -13.26
CA ILE A 107 2.76 12.65 -12.79
C ILE A 107 4.27 12.50 -13.01
N ARG A 108 4.99 12.27 -11.91
CA ARG A 108 6.42 11.97 -11.94
C ARG A 108 6.67 10.59 -11.36
N ILE A 109 7.12 9.71 -12.23
CA ILE A 109 7.63 8.40 -11.88
C ILE A 109 9.14 8.53 -11.67
N PHE A 110 9.58 8.26 -10.45
CA PHE A 110 11.00 8.09 -10.17
C PHE A 110 11.24 6.58 -10.19
N HIS A 111 11.91 6.10 -11.24
CA HIS A 111 12.29 4.70 -11.42
C HIS A 111 12.67 4.07 -10.08
N ASP A 112 12.15 2.87 -9.82
CA ASP A 112 12.37 1.99 -8.65
C ASP A 112 11.98 2.50 -7.25
N LYS A 113 11.59 3.76 -7.05
CA LYS A 113 11.50 4.31 -5.67
C LYS A 113 10.20 4.94 -5.24
N ARG A 114 9.38 5.47 -6.15
CA ARG A 114 8.12 6.16 -5.79
C ARG A 114 7.34 6.68 -6.98
N VAL A 115 6.04 6.85 -6.75
CA VAL A 115 5.14 7.61 -7.63
C VAL A 115 4.81 8.93 -6.95
N VAL A 116 4.92 10.04 -7.67
CA VAL A 116 4.46 11.36 -7.21
C VAL A 116 3.44 11.89 -8.21
N VAL A 117 2.24 12.21 -7.74
CA VAL A 117 1.17 12.82 -8.53
C VAL A 117 0.86 14.18 -7.95
N ARG A 118 0.75 15.22 -8.78
CA ARG A 118 0.38 16.59 -8.36
C ARG A 118 -0.76 17.10 -9.20
N GLN A 119 -1.78 17.68 -8.57
CA GLN A 119 -2.93 18.25 -9.26
C GLN A 119 -3.57 19.32 -8.38
N ASN A 120 -3.85 20.50 -8.96
CA ASN A 120 -4.61 21.57 -8.33
C ASN A 120 -4.09 22.01 -6.94
N GLY A 121 -2.75 22.08 -6.76
CA GLY A 121 -2.13 22.51 -5.51
C GLY A 121 -2.05 21.44 -4.41
N PHE A 122 -2.50 20.21 -4.71
CA PHE A 122 -2.32 19.04 -3.87
C PHE A 122 -1.37 18.06 -4.54
N GLY A 123 -0.69 17.25 -3.76
CA GLY A 123 0.02 16.10 -4.30
C GLY A 123 -0.14 14.87 -3.45
N ILE A 124 0.19 13.75 -4.08
CA ILE A 124 0.19 12.44 -3.48
C ILE A 124 1.49 11.74 -3.81
N LYS A 125 2.01 11.02 -2.82
CA LYS A 125 3.24 10.24 -2.93
C LYS A 125 2.97 8.81 -2.48
N ILE A 126 3.30 7.86 -3.35
CA ILE A 126 3.26 6.43 -3.04
C ILE A 126 4.71 5.97 -2.86
N LEU A 127 5.02 5.51 -1.65
CA LEU A 127 6.35 5.01 -1.28
C LEU A 127 6.25 3.53 -0.93
N PRO A 128 6.93 2.62 -1.64
CA PRO A 128 7.15 1.27 -1.12
C PRO A 128 8.07 1.37 0.10
N CYS A 129 7.58 0.96 1.27
CA CYS A 129 8.30 1.00 2.54
C CYS A 129 9.14 -0.26 2.74
N GLU A 130 8.54 -1.42 2.47
CA GLU A 130 9.25 -2.69 2.52
C GLU A 130 8.52 -3.72 1.66
N MET A 131 9.31 -4.58 1.03
CA MET A 131 8.87 -5.88 0.56
C MET A 131 9.98 -6.85 0.98
N LEU A 132 9.64 -7.89 1.73
CA LEU A 132 10.63 -8.87 2.23
C LEU A 132 11.48 -9.52 1.10
N GLN A 133 11.06 -9.37 -0.16
CA GLN A 133 11.82 -9.72 -1.36
C GLN A 133 12.19 -8.44 -2.14
N MET A 134 13.41 -7.95 -1.93
CA MET A 134 13.94 -6.69 -2.46
C MET A 134 14.14 -6.71 -3.98
N GLN A 135 13.23 -6.03 -4.68
CA GLN A 135 13.40 -5.12 -5.82
C GLN A 135 11.99 -4.93 -6.38
N ALA A 136 11.35 -3.81 -6.01
CA ALA A 136 10.01 -3.53 -6.51
C ALA A 136 10.11 -3.23 -8.01
N GLU A 137 9.59 -4.14 -8.81
CA GLU A 137 9.26 -3.80 -10.19
C GLU A 137 8.00 -2.94 -10.14
N MET A 138 8.12 -1.72 -10.64
CA MET A 138 6.97 -0.83 -10.79
C MET A 138 6.63 -0.71 -12.27
N GLU A 139 5.38 -1.06 -12.59
CA GLU A 139 4.82 -0.96 -13.93
C GLU A 139 3.65 0.03 -13.93
N GLU A 140 3.69 0.99 -14.85
CA GLU A 140 2.57 1.90 -15.11
C GLU A 140 1.72 1.34 -16.27
N THR A 141 0.44 1.11 -16.00
CA THR A 141 -0.55 0.79 -17.04
C THR A 141 -1.51 1.98 -17.18
N LYS A 142 -1.72 2.46 -18.42
CA LYS A 142 -2.66 3.57 -18.71
C LYS A 142 -3.90 3.03 -19.39
N ASN A 143 -5.06 3.29 -18.80
CA ASN A 143 -6.33 3.00 -19.44
C ASN A 143 -6.75 4.13 -20.39
N PRO A 144 -7.56 3.82 -21.43
CA PRO A 144 -8.13 4.83 -22.32
C PRO A 144 -9.02 5.87 -21.62
N ASP A 145 -9.57 5.54 -20.45
CA ASP A 145 -10.39 6.45 -19.63
C ASP A 145 -9.56 7.48 -18.84
N GLY A 146 -8.23 7.42 -18.92
CA GLY A 146 -7.30 8.29 -18.19
C GLY A 146 -6.99 7.82 -16.78
N THR A 147 -7.38 6.61 -16.39
CA THR A 147 -6.92 5.97 -15.15
C THR A 147 -5.50 5.43 -15.33
N HIS A 148 -4.63 5.75 -14.37
CA HIS A 148 -3.28 5.20 -14.30
C HIS A 148 -3.22 4.15 -13.20
N PHE A 149 -2.73 2.96 -13.51
CA PHE A 149 -2.42 1.93 -12.52
C PHE A 149 -0.93 1.86 -12.29
N TYR A 150 -0.53 1.93 -11.03
CA TYR A 150 0.83 1.68 -10.58
C TYR A 150 0.86 0.33 -9.88
N ASN A 151 1.48 -0.63 -10.55
CA ASN A 151 1.59 -2.01 -10.09
C ASN A 151 2.95 -2.18 -9.43
N PHE A 152 2.98 -2.63 -8.17
CA PHE A 152 4.20 -2.98 -7.46
C PHE A 152 4.22 -4.49 -7.26
N LYS A 153 5.30 -5.15 -7.67
CA LYS A 153 5.46 -6.60 -7.53
C LYS A 153 6.88 -6.98 -7.06
N PRO A 154 7.05 -8.10 -6.34
CA PRO A 154 8.37 -8.57 -5.97
C PRO A 154 9.13 -9.10 -7.19
N ALA A 155 10.46 -9.05 -7.11
CA ALA A 155 11.34 -9.55 -8.16
C ALA A 155 11.33 -11.09 -8.26
N GLU A 156 11.07 -11.78 -7.16
CA GLU A 156 11.10 -13.24 -7.05
C GLU A 156 9.71 -13.81 -6.72
N PHE A 157 9.49 -15.07 -7.11
CA PHE A 157 8.31 -15.83 -6.72
C PHE A 157 8.45 -16.33 -5.29
N ALA A 158 7.38 -16.25 -4.50
CA ALA A 158 7.38 -16.73 -3.14
C ALA A 158 6.00 -17.19 -2.67
N THR A 159 6.00 -18.03 -1.63
CA THR A 159 4.78 -18.51 -0.97
C THR A 159 4.31 -17.60 0.16
N GLU A 160 5.11 -16.61 0.55
CA GLU A 160 4.79 -15.61 1.55
C GLU A 160 5.28 -14.23 1.10
N TYR A 161 4.42 -13.24 1.28
CA TYR A 161 4.67 -11.86 0.90
C TYR A 161 4.09 -10.92 1.94
N ILE A 162 4.95 -9.99 2.36
CA ILE A 162 4.56 -8.82 3.13
C ILE A 162 5.00 -7.60 2.33
N GLY A 163 4.03 -6.83 1.86
CA GLY A 163 4.25 -5.56 1.18
C GLY A 163 3.70 -4.41 2.01
N ALA A 164 4.47 -3.35 2.19
CA ALA A 164 3.99 -2.15 2.86
C ALA A 164 4.25 -0.91 2.01
N PHE A 165 3.23 -0.06 1.91
CA PHE A 165 3.24 1.14 1.09
C PHE A 165 2.72 2.31 1.89
N ALA A 166 3.44 3.43 1.87
CA ALA A 166 2.92 4.70 2.38
C ALA A 166 2.25 5.47 1.25
N LEU A 167 1.02 5.89 1.50
CA LEU A 167 0.26 6.80 0.67
C LEU A 167 0.17 8.12 1.44
N ILE A 168 0.84 9.15 0.91
CA ILE A 168 0.97 10.43 1.58
C ILE A 168 0.24 11.47 0.75
N GLN A 169 -0.69 12.19 1.36
CA GLN A 169 -1.43 13.28 0.75
C GLN A 169 -1.17 14.59 1.50
N ASP A 170 -0.77 15.61 0.75
CA ASP A 170 -0.41 16.90 1.30
C ASP A 170 -0.57 18.01 0.25
N ILE A 171 -0.37 19.27 0.65
CA ILE A 171 -0.25 20.37 -0.30
C ILE A 171 1.00 20.17 -1.16
N GLU A 172 0.89 20.55 -2.42
CA GLU A 172 1.92 20.31 -3.44
C GLU A 172 3.33 20.79 -3.04
N PRO A 173 3.52 21.96 -2.40
CA PRO A 173 4.84 22.42 -1.98
C PRO A 173 5.52 21.54 -0.93
N ASP A 174 4.74 20.75 -0.17
CA ASP A 174 5.25 19.97 0.97
C ASP A 174 5.49 18.49 0.62
N ILE A 175 4.82 17.96 -0.40
CA ILE A 175 5.03 16.60 -0.94
C ILE A 175 6.50 16.22 -1.22
N PRO A 176 7.35 17.12 -1.75
CA PRO A 176 8.77 16.82 -1.94
C PRO A 176 9.49 16.45 -0.65
N ALA A 177 9.12 17.05 0.49
CA ALA A 177 9.81 16.92 1.78
C ALA A 177 9.53 15.59 2.51
N TRP A 178 8.50 14.85 2.09
CA TRP A 178 8.20 13.54 2.62
C TRP A 178 9.23 12.52 2.14
N HIS A 179 9.94 11.87 3.03
CA HIS A 179 10.96 10.89 2.65
C HIS A 179 10.88 9.65 3.54
N LEU A 180 11.15 8.50 2.93
CA LEU A 180 11.46 7.26 3.63
C LEU A 180 12.93 7.30 4.03
N TYR A 181 13.20 7.11 5.31
CA TYR A 181 14.54 7.02 5.88
C TYR A 181 14.74 5.62 6.44
N GLU A 182 15.95 5.09 6.28
CA GLU A 182 16.36 3.81 6.84
C GLU A 182 17.52 4.07 7.81
N PRO A 183 17.24 4.52 9.04
CA PRO A 183 18.31 4.79 10.02
C PRO A 183 19.12 3.53 10.33
N ASP A 184 18.47 2.37 10.33
CA ASP A 184 19.04 1.04 10.47
C ASP A 184 18.29 0.07 9.53
N ASN A 185 18.91 -1.05 9.14
CA ASN A 185 18.40 -2.01 8.13
C ASN A 185 16.98 -2.59 8.39
N HIS A 186 16.40 -2.34 9.56
CA HIS A 186 15.15 -2.94 10.04
C HIS A 186 14.03 -1.93 10.31
N ILE A 187 14.33 -0.63 10.30
CA ILE A 187 13.35 0.41 10.64
C ILE A 187 13.20 1.35 9.46
N ARG A 188 11.97 1.47 8.97
CA ARG A 188 11.59 2.43 7.93
C ARG A 188 10.86 3.60 8.57
N GLN A 189 11.45 4.79 8.51
CA GLN A 189 10.87 5.99 9.09
C GLN A 189 10.31 6.92 8.01
N ILE A 190 9.09 7.40 8.20
CA ILE A 190 8.51 8.45 7.35
C ILE A 190 8.41 9.74 8.15
N ASN A 191 8.97 10.81 7.59
CA ASN A 191 8.98 12.13 8.20
C ASN A 191 8.14 13.13 7.40
N PRO A 192 7.20 13.84 8.04
CA PRO A 192 6.68 15.08 7.51
C PRO A 192 7.76 16.16 7.53
N LYS A 193 7.59 17.18 6.69
CA LYS A 193 8.50 18.34 6.58
C LYS A 193 8.77 19.04 7.91
N ASP A 194 7.75 19.12 8.76
CA ASP A 194 7.79 19.84 10.03
C ASP A 194 8.35 18.99 11.19
N ASN A 195 8.71 17.72 10.94
CA ASN A 195 9.10 16.74 11.96
C ASN A 195 8.08 16.59 13.11
N SER A 196 6.80 16.89 12.87
CA SER A 196 5.75 16.87 13.90
C SER A 196 5.44 15.48 14.47
N GLY A 197 5.96 14.42 13.86
CA GLY A 197 6.12 13.08 14.39
C GLY A 197 6.63 12.14 13.31
N ARG A 198 7.49 11.19 13.68
CA ARG A 198 7.96 10.16 12.75
C ARG A 198 7.20 8.89 13.04
N LEU A 199 6.95 8.13 11.99
CA LEU A 199 6.38 6.80 12.11
C LEU A 199 7.42 5.80 11.66
N GLY A 200 7.81 4.93 12.59
CA GLY A 200 8.69 3.81 12.36
C GLY A 200 7.86 2.58 12.00
N LEU A 201 8.19 1.93 10.89
CA LEU A 201 7.71 0.60 10.55
C LEU A 201 8.85 -0.38 10.78
N THR A 202 8.61 -1.40 11.57
CA THR A 202 9.54 -2.51 11.79
C THR A 202 8.88 -3.82 11.43
N PHE A 203 9.51 -4.58 10.54
CA PHE A 203 9.04 -5.89 10.11
C PHE A 203 9.68 -6.94 10.99
N ARG A 204 8.83 -7.76 11.60
CA ARG A 204 9.28 -8.81 12.51
C ARG A 204 9.42 -10.13 11.77
N SER A 205 10.30 -10.98 12.26
CA SER A 205 10.51 -12.33 11.71
C SER A 205 9.31 -13.26 11.88
N ASP A 206 8.34 -12.91 12.73
CA ASP A 206 7.08 -13.63 12.87
C ASP A 206 6.00 -13.18 11.85
N GLY A 207 6.39 -12.37 10.87
CA GLY A 207 5.50 -11.86 9.83
C GLY A 207 4.54 -10.79 10.30
N LYS A 208 4.77 -10.22 11.50
CA LYS A 208 3.99 -9.10 12.04
C LYS A 208 4.67 -7.79 11.79
N LEU A 209 3.89 -6.72 11.79
CA LEU A 209 4.39 -5.38 11.58
C LEU A 209 4.24 -4.57 12.87
N LEU A 210 5.33 -3.94 13.30
CA LEU A 210 5.32 -3.03 14.43
C LEU A 210 5.33 -1.60 13.89
N LEU A 211 4.26 -0.87 14.16
CA LEU A 211 4.18 0.56 13.92
C LEU A 211 4.58 1.29 15.21
N GLU A 212 5.53 2.20 15.12
CA GLU A 212 6.00 3.03 16.22
C GLU A 212 5.73 4.51 15.92
N ASP A 213 5.03 5.20 16.82
CA ASP A 213 5.04 6.67 16.82
C ASP A 213 6.30 7.13 17.55
N THR A 214 7.33 7.52 16.80
CA THR A 214 8.64 7.85 17.40
C THR A 214 8.60 9.12 18.24
N LYS A 215 7.51 9.91 18.19
CA LYS A 215 7.35 11.08 19.04
C LYS A 215 6.95 10.67 20.45
N THR A 216 6.07 9.69 20.58
CA THR A 216 5.56 9.20 21.87
C THR A 216 6.32 7.96 22.37
N GLY A 217 6.97 7.23 21.47
CA GLY A 217 7.58 5.92 21.71
C GLY A 217 6.56 4.79 21.83
N GLU A 218 5.28 5.06 21.53
CA GLU A 218 4.24 4.03 21.55
C GLU A 218 4.38 3.11 20.35
N THR A 219 4.07 1.84 20.56
CA THR A 219 4.17 0.80 19.53
C THR A 219 2.86 0.05 19.41
N PHE A 220 2.53 -0.32 18.18
CA PHE A 220 1.30 -0.98 17.80
C PHE A 220 1.65 -2.19 16.94
N LEU A 221 1.19 -3.36 17.35
CA LEU A 221 1.38 -4.58 16.60
C LEU A 221 0.21 -4.74 15.63
N LEU A 222 0.52 -4.76 14.35
CA LEU A 222 -0.40 -4.96 13.22
C LEU A 222 -0.24 -6.39 12.69
#